data_AF-Q1IP50-F1
#
_entry.id   AF-Q1IP50-F1
#
_cell.length_a   1.000
_cell.length_b   1.000
_cell.length_c   1.000
_cell.angle_alpha   90.00
_cell.angle_beta   90.00
_cell.angle_gamma   90.00
#
_symmetry.space_group_name_H-M   'P 1'
#
loop_
_entity.id
_entity.type
_entity.pdbx_description
1 polymer ?
#
loop_
_entity_poly.entity_id
_entity_poly.type
_entity_poly.pdbx_seq_one_letter_code
_entity_poly.pdbx_strand_id
1 'polypeptide(L)'
;MRLRSTTLIVATLLVVSFCAAQEYQPKFKGDPAKSDSEAAALGFMRTVVTAQKNFKAKHSAYATSLPALAGTGSITRRTVASNKRGDYTVGFSGTAENYKLTMTPETVDGTHRAFFVDATGKIRGEEDKAATVESPTI
;
A
#
# COMPACT_ATOMS: atom_id res chain seq x y z
N MET A 1 -65.83 0.85 34.44
CA MET A 1 -65.04 0.37 33.27
C MET A 1 -65.02 1.43 32.19
N ARG A 2 -63.84 2.02 31.92
CA ARG A 2 -63.42 2.82 30.74
C ARG A 2 -62.00 3.32 31.10
N LEU A 3 -60.91 2.62 30.74
CA LEU A 3 -60.07 2.84 29.53
C LEU A 3 -59.97 4.33 29.18
N ARG A 4 -58.80 4.98 29.06
CA ARG A 4 -57.62 4.58 28.26
C ARG A 4 -56.36 5.29 28.77
N SER A 5 -55.26 4.55 28.82
CA SER A 5 -53.91 5.04 29.10
C SER A 5 -53.02 4.89 27.85
N THR A 6 -51.91 5.63 27.87
CA THR A 6 -50.68 5.56 27.07
C THR A 6 -50.70 6.08 25.62
N THR A 7 -50.25 7.34 25.50
CA THR A 7 -49.62 7.92 24.31
C THR A 7 -48.26 7.25 24.06
N LEU A 8 -48.11 6.60 22.91
CA LEU A 8 -46.82 6.08 22.40
C LEU A 8 -46.08 7.21 21.69
N ILE A 9 -44.90 7.61 22.19
CA ILE A 9 -43.94 8.43 21.46
C ILE A 9 -42.83 7.50 20.96
N VAL A 10 -42.83 7.21 19.66
CA VAL A 10 -41.73 6.52 18.99
C VAL A 10 -40.78 7.60 18.47
N ALA A 11 -39.64 7.76 19.13
CA ALA A 11 -38.55 8.61 18.67
C ALA A 11 -37.54 7.74 17.89
N THR A 12 -37.60 7.77 16.57
CA THR A 12 -36.62 7.16 15.68
C THR A 12 -35.39 8.06 15.59
N LEU A 13 -34.33 7.70 16.32
CA LEU A 13 -33.02 8.37 16.24
C LEU A 13 -32.29 7.87 14.98
N LEU A 14 -32.21 8.72 13.96
CA LEU A 14 -31.48 8.44 12.73
C LEU A 14 -29.97 8.67 13.00
N VAL A 15 -29.24 7.60 13.31
CA VAL A 15 -27.78 7.65 13.46
C VAL A 15 -27.18 7.76 12.06
N VAL A 16 -26.88 8.97 11.64
CA VAL A 16 -26.09 9.22 10.43
C VAL A 16 -24.63 8.93 10.79
N SER A 17 -24.13 7.74 10.44
CA SER A 17 -22.68 7.45 10.52
C SER A 17 -21.95 8.35 9.54
N PHE A 18 -21.42 9.46 10.05
CA PHE A 18 -20.48 10.30 9.34
C PHE A 18 -19.12 9.57 9.35
N CYS A 19 -18.84 8.80 8.30
CA CYS A 19 -17.46 8.41 7.99
C CYS A 19 -16.72 9.67 7.56
N ALA A 20 -16.23 10.46 8.52
CA ALA A 20 -15.29 11.52 8.23
C ALA A 20 -14.03 10.85 7.67
N ALA A 21 -13.76 11.04 6.37
CA ALA A 21 -12.47 10.73 5.80
C ALA A 21 -11.43 11.54 6.58
N GLN A 22 -10.65 10.87 7.43
CA GLN A 22 -9.60 11.55 8.18
C GLN A 22 -8.57 12.09 7.19
N GLU A 23 -8.30 13.39 7.28
CA GLU A 23 -7.25 14.02 6.50
C GLU A 23 -5.90 13.40 6.89
N TYR A 24 -5.16 12.90 5.90
CA TYR A 24 -3.92 12.19 6.13
C TYR A 24 -2.86 13.09 6.79
N GLN A 25 -2.22 12.57 7.83
CA GLN A 25 -1.13 13.26 8.51
C GLN A 25 0.22 12.65 8.13
N PRO A 26 1.13 13.42 7.49
CA PRO A 26 2.48 12.97 7.17
C PRO A 26 3.20 12.35 8.37
N LYS A 27 3.78 11.16 8.20
CA LYS A 27 4.41 10.43 9.33
C LYS A 27 5.82 10.94 9.65
N PHE A 28 6.42 11.67 8.71
CA PHE A 28 7.74 12.29 8.85
C PHE A 28 7.87 13.49 7.90
N LYS A 29 8.92 14.31 8.11
CA LYS A 29 9.19 15.47 7.25
C LYS A 29 9.51 15.01 5.82
N GLY A 30 8.71 15.48 4.85
CA GLY A 30 8.86 15.11 3.44
C GLY A 30 8.24 13.75 3.08
N ASP A 31 7.29 13.25 3.88
CA ASP A 31 6.49 12.08 3.51
C ASP A 31 5.66 12.39 2.24
N PRO A 32 5.88 11.67 1.12
CA PRO A 32 5.17 11.96 -0.12
C PRO A 32 3.79 11.30 -0.19
N ALA A 33 3.37 10.52 0.82
CA ALA A 33 2.10 9.80 0.82
C ALA A 33 0.89 10.75 0.91
N LYS A 34 -0.21 10.37 0.26
CA LYS A 34 -1.51 11.06 0.32
C LYS A 34 -2.52 10.37 1.24
N SER A 35 -2.23 9.15 1.69
CA SER A 35 -3.09 8.34 2.56
C SER A 35 -2.25 7.39 3.43
N ASP A 36 -2.86 6.84 4.47
CA ASP A 36 -2.22 5.81 5.29
C ASP A 36 -1.87 4.55 4.49
N SER A 37 -2.73 4.19 3.54
CA SER A 37 -2.53 3.09 2.61
C SER A 37 -1.35 3.36 1.67
N GLU A 38 -1.22 4.58 1.12
CA GLU A 38 -0.02 4.98 0.38
C GLU A 38 1.25 4.89 1.25
N ALA A 39 1.20 5.40 2.48
CA ALA A 39 2.35 5.37 3.37
C ALA A 39 2.81 3.94 3.67
N ALA A 40 1.87 3.02 3.90
CA ALA A 40 2.14 1.60 4.08
C ALA A 40 2.73 0.95 2.81
N ALA A 41 2.17 1.27 1.63
CA ALA A 41 2.67 0.79 0.35
C ALA A 41 4.13 1.24 0.09
N LEU A 42 4.42 2.52 0.30
CA LEU A 42 5.77 3.09 0.15
C LEU A 42 6.75 2.49 1.16
N GLY A 43 6.33 2.31 2.41
CA GLY A 43 7.15 1.62 3.43
C GLY A 43 7.50 0.20 3.01
N PHE A 44 6.54 -0.54 2.46
CA PHE A 44 6.78 -1.88 1.94
C PHE A 44 7.75 -1.87 0.75
N MET A 45 7.58 -0.96 -0.22
CA MET A 45 8.49 -0.83 -1.36
C MET A 45 9.93 -0.53 -0.92
N ARG A 46 10.14 0.41 0.00
CA ARG A 46 11.47 0.72 0.57
C ARG A 46 12.11 -0.50 1.23
N THR A 47 11.30 -1.30 1.92
CA THR A 47 11.73 -2.56 2.54
C THR A 47 12.17 -3.59 1.50
N VAL A 48 11.39 -3.77 0.43
CA VAL A 48 11.73 -4.71 -0.67
C VAL A 48 12.99 -4.25 -1.41
N VAL A 49 13.14 -2.95 -1.70
CA VAL A 49 14.36 -2.40 -2.32
C VAL A 49 15.60 -2.72 -1.47
N THR A 50 15.49 -2.53 -0.15
CA THR A 50 16.58 -2.85 0.77
C THR A 50 16.88 -4.35 0.79
N ALA A 51 15.83 -5.19 0.80
CA ALA A 51 16.00 -6.63 0.73
C ALA A 51 16.65 -7.09 -0.58
N GLN A 52 16.28 -6.51 -1.72
CA GLN A 52 16.91 -6.80 -3.02
C GLN A 52 18.39 -6.42 -3.05
N LYS A 53 18.77 -5.27 -2.49
CA LYS A 53 20.18 -4.88 -2.35
C LYS A 53 20.96 -5.89 -1.53
N ASN A 54 20.41 -6.30 -0.39
CA ASN A 54 21.03 -7.30 0.49
C ASN A 54 21.11 -8.68 -0.16
N PHE A 55 20.07 -9.08 -0.89
CA PHE A 55 20.03 -10.34 -1.63
C PHE A 55 21.10 -10.36 -2.71
N LYS A 56 21.18 -9.29 -3.52
CA LYS A 56 22.22 -9.13 -4.55
C LYS A 56 23.64 -9.13 -3.98
N ALA A 57 23.86 -8.46 -2.84
CA ALA A 57 25.16 -8.48 -2.18
C ALA A 57 25.60 -9.89 -1.74
N LYS A 58 24.65 -10.76 -1.36
CA LYS A 58 24.93 -12.13 -0.91
C LYS A 58 25.01 -13.15 -2.05
N HIS A 59 24.18 -12.99 -3.07
CA HIS A 59 24.00 -14.00 -4.13
C HIS A 59 24.55 -13.56 -5.49
N SER A 60 25.09 -12.35 -5.60
CA SER A 60 25.53 -11.72 -6.86
C SER A 60 24.43 -11.63 -7.94
N ALA A 61 23.16 -11.80 -7.56
CA ALA A 61 21.99 -11.77 -8.43
C ALA A 61 20.78 -11.22 -7.66
N TYR A 62 19.80 -10.63 -8.34
CA TYR A 62 18.52 -10.25 -7.72
C TYR A 62 17.62 -11.46 -7.49
N ALA A 63 16.68 -11.32 -6.55
CA ALA A 63 15.69 -12.35 -6.31
C ALA A 63 14.65 -12.36 -7.45
N THR A 64 14.38 -13.55 -7.98
CA THR A 64 13.45 -13.76 -9.10
C THR A 64 11.98 -13.79 -8.68
N SER A 65 11.71 -13.92 -7.38
CA SER A 65 10.37 -13.90 -6.81
C SER A 65 10.34 -13.20 -5.45
N LEU A 66 9.17 -12.69 -5.06
CA LEU A 66 8.99 -12.02 -3.77
C LEU A 66 9.22 -12.99 -2.57
N PRO A 67 8.75 -14.25 -2.60
CA PRO A 67 9.04 -15.21 -1.54
C PRO A 67 10.52 -15.53 -1.34
N ALA A 68 11.35 -15.43 -2.39
CA ALA A 68 12.79 -15.65 -2.28
C ALA A 68 13.50 -14.59 -1.41
N LEU A 69 12.87 -13.42 -1.19
CA LEU A 69 13.37 -12.40 -0.26
C LEU A 69 13.05 -12.71 1.20
N ALA A 70 12.27 -13.76 1.51
CA ALA A 70 11.96 -14.12 2.89
C ALA A 70 13.23 -14.41 3.69
N GLY A 71 13.38 -13.77 4.85
CA GLY A 71 14.58 -13.86 5.67
C GLY A 71 15.70 -12.91 5.24
N THR A 72 15.46 -12.06 4.24
CA THR A 72 16.40 -11.00 3.84
C THR A 72 15.93 -9.65 4.40
N GLY A 73 16.73 -9.07 5.31
CA GLY A 73 16.37 -7.84 6.00
C GLY A 73 15.10 -8.02 6.85
N SER A 74 14.16 -7.09 6.74
CA SER A 74 12.89 -7.12 7.49
C SER A 74 11.77 -7.91 6.77
N ILE A 75 12.04 -8.54 5.63
CA ILE A 75 11.04 -9.31 4.89
C ILE A 75 10.84 -10.68 5.56
N THR A 76 9.65 -10.91 6.09
CA THR A 76 9.26 -12.20 6.68
C THR A 76 8.49 -13.07 5.68
N ARG A 77 8.40 -14.38 5.94
CA ARG A 77 7.53 -15.28 5.17
C ARG A 77 6.06 -14.83 5.17
N ARG A 78 5.57 -14.34 6.31
CA ARG A 78 4.19 -13.82 6.45
C ARG A 78 3.97 -12.59 5.57
N THR A 79 4.96 -11.71 5.49
CA THR A 79 4.91 -10.54 4.62
C THR A 79 4.69 -11.00 3.18
N VAL A 80 5.55 -11.84 2.63
CA VAL A 80 5.50 -12.25 1.21
C VAL A 80 4.48 -13.33 0.87
N ALA A 81 3.71 -13.81 1.85
CA ALA A 81 2.68 -14.84 1.64
C ALA A 81 1.45 -14.34 0.88
N SER A 82 1.22 -13.02 0.86
CA SER A 82 0.09 -12.40 0.17
C SER A 82 0.56 -11.23 -0.68
N ASN A 83 -0.05 -11.11 -1.86
CA ASN A 83 0.11 -9.97 -2.76
C ASN A 83 -0.83 -8.81 -2.41
N LYS A 84 -1.56 -8.86 -1.29
CA LYS A 84 -2.41 -7.76 -0.81
C LYS A 84 -1.79 -7.00 0.34
N ARG A 85 -1.92 -5.68 0.31
CA ARG A 85 -1.36 -4.71 1.27
C ARG A 85 -2.31 -3.55 1.47
N GLY A 86 -3.28 -3.70 2.37
CA GLY A 86 -4.38 -2.75 2.49
C GLY A 86 -5.07 -2.61 1.13
N ASP A 87 -5.23 -1.38 0.68
CA ASP A 87 -5.90 -1.04 -0.59
C ASP A 87 -5.00 -1.23 -1.83
N TYR A 88 -3.86 -1.91 -1.68
CA TYR A 88 -2.90 -2.14 -2.76
C TYR A 88 -2.68 -3.62 -3.06
N THR A 89 -2.47 -3.89 -4.35
CA THR A 89 -2.00 -5.15 -4.86
C THR A 89 -0.53 -5.04 -5.25
N VAL A 90 0.28 -5.96 -4.74
CA VAL A 90 1.70 -6.09 -5.00
C VAL A 90 1.89 -6.90 -6.30
N GLY A 91 2.57 -6.32 -7.28
CA GLY A 91 3.11 -7.03 -8.43
C GLY A 91 4.61 -7.17 -8.29
N PHE A 92 5.15 -8.38 -8.44
CA PHE A 92 6.60 -8.61 -8.40
C PHE A 92 7.02 -9.52 -9.54
N SER A 93 8.13 -9.19 -10.20
CA SER A 93 8.79 -10.03 -11.19
C SER A 93 10.27 -9.71 -11.22
N GLY A 94 11.13 -10.72 -11.29
CA GLY A 94 12.58 -10.52 -11.30
C GLY A 94 13.32 -11.55 -12.14
N THR A 95 14.51 -11.15 -12.57
CA THR A 95 15.57 -11.97 -13.17
C THR A 95 16.82 -11.85 -12.30
N ALA A 96 17.90 -12.56 -12.64
CA ALA A 96 19.18 -12.39 -11.94
C ALA A 96 19.74 -10.96 -12.08
N GLU A 97 19.39 -10.25 -13.16
CA GLU A 97 19.97 -8.96 -13.54
C GLU A 97 19.11 -7.76 -13.15
N ASN A 98 17.79 -7.92 -13.06
CA ASN A 98 16.86 -6.83 -12.76
C ASN A 98 15.59 -7.33 -12.05
N TYR A 99 14.83 -6.43 -11.44
CA TYR A 99 13.51 -6.73 -10.91
C TYR A 99 12.57 -5.56 -11.13
N LYS A 100 11.26 -5.83 -11.05
CA LYS A 100 10.21 -4.82 -10.97
C LYS A 100 9.29 -5.14 -9.79
N LEU A 101 8.92 -4.10 -9.08
CA LEU A 101 7.92 -4.12 -8.02
C LEU A 101 6.91 -3.02 -8.31
N THR A 102 5.63 -3.38 -8.31
CA THR A 102 4.51 -2.45 -8.47
C THR A 102 3.59 -2.51 -7.26
N MET A 103 3.01 -1.36 -6.92
CA MET A 103 1.88 -1.25 -6.02
C MET A 103 0.73 -0.66 -6.82
N THR A 104 -0.29 -1.47 -7.09
CA THR A 104 -1.48 -1.05 -7.85
C THR A 104 -2.63 -0.87 -6.88
N PRO A 105 -3.22 0.33 -6.75
CA PRO A 105 -4.34 0.54 -5.86
C PRO A 105 -5.60 -0.18 -6.37
N GLU A 106 -6.48 -0.56 -5.47
CA GLU A 106 -7.78 -1.14 -5.81
C GLU A 106 -8.74 -0.09 -6.41
N THR A 107 -8.63 1.15 -5.94
CA THR A 107 -9.34 2.31 -6.47
C THR A 107 -8.35 3.37 -6.92
N VAL A 108 -8.54 3.91 -8.12
CA VAL A 108 -7.74 5.03 -8.62
C VAL A 108 -8.49 6.31 -8.25
N ASP A 109 -7.95 7.05 -7.29
CA ASP A 109 -8.53 8.29 -6.78
C ASP A 109 -7.44 9.26 -6.29
N GLY A 110 -7.83 10.46 -5.86
CA GLY A 110 -6.89 11.50 -5.43
C GLY A 110 -6.01 11.13 -4.22
N THR A 111 -6.30 10.02 -3.54
CA THR A 111 -5.59 9.52 -2.35
C THR A 111 -4.84 8.20 -2.59
N HIS A 112 -4.93 7.64 -3.80
CA HIS A 112 -4.37 6.35 -4.18
C HIS A 112 -3.67 6.40 -5.53
N ARG A 113 -2.35 6.62 -5.51
CA ARG A 113 -1.48 6.56 -6.70
C ARG A 113 -0.92 5.18 -6.92
N ALA A 114 -0.69 4.81 -8.18
CA ALA A 114 0.11 3.63 -8.50
C ALA A 114 1.60 3.91 -8.27
N PHE A 115 2.36 2.87 -7.91
CA PHE A 115 3.80 2.98 -7.71
C PHE A 115 4.60 1.91 -8.43
N PHE A 116 5.82 2.28 -8.84
CA PHE A 116 6.78 1.41 -9.52
C PHE A 116 8.19 1.61 -8.97
N VAL A 117 8.93 0.51 -8.82
CA VAL A 117 10.38 0.54 -8.59
C VAL A 117 11.06 -0.64 -9.27
N ASP A 118 12.27 -0.41 -9.76
CA ASP A 118 13.13 -1.40 -10.39
C ASP A 118 14.50 -1.45 -9.70
N ALA A 119 15.49 -2.09 -10.32
CA ALA A 119 16.86 -2.17 -9.81
C ALA A 119 17.55 -0.80 -9.57
N THR A 120 17.02 0.32 -10.09
CA THR A 120 17.54 1.66 -9.75
C THR A 120 17.23 2.03 -8.29
N GLY A 121 16.22 1.40 -7.68
CA GLY A 121 15.76 1.70 -6.34
C GLY A 121 14.98 3.03 -6.21
N LYS A 122 14.75 3.75 -7.31
CA LYS A 122 13.95 4.98 -7.33
C LYS A 122 12.47 4.62 -7.40
N ILE A 123 11.71 5.03 -6.38
CA ILE A 123 10.26 4.85 -6.36
C ILE A 123 9.64 5.93 -7.24
N ARG A 124 8.78 5.51 -8.15
CA ARG A 124 8.04 6.37 -9.07
C ARG A 124 6.56 6.22 -8.81
N GLY A 125 5.81 7.32 -8.95
CA GLY A 125 4.37 7.38 -8.66
C GLY A 125 3.57 7.94 -9.82
N GLU A 126 2.32 7.52 -9.95
CA GLU A 126 1.43 7.93 -11.03
C GLU A 126 -0.02 8.03 -10.51
N GLU A 127 -0.75 9.06 -10.90
CA GLU A 127 -2.07 9.34 -10.30
C GLU A 127 -3.19 8.56 -10.96
N ASP A 128 -3.28 8.58 -12.29
CA ASP A 128 -4.47 8.10 -13.00
C ASP A 128 -4.25 6.78 -13.76
N LYS A 129 -3.01 6.29 -13.81
CA LYS A 129 -2.62 5.09 -14.58
C LYS A 129 -1.57 4.28 -13.85
N ALA A 130 -1.26 3.11 -14.39
CA ALA A 130 -0.19 2.28 -13.86
C ALA A 130 1.16 3.01 -13.90
N ALA A 131 1.88 3.03 -12.79
CA ALA A 131 3.22 3.59 -12.73
C ALA A 131 4.22 2.71 -13.49
N THR A 132 5.16 3.35 -14.19
CA THR A 132 6.19 2.68 -14.99
C THR A 132 7.58 3.27 -14.73
N VAL A 133 8.59 2.83 -15.49
CA VAL A 133 9.94 3.39 -15.45
C VAL A 133 9.98 4.88 -15.86
N GLU A 134 8.98 5.34 -16.62
CA GLU A 134 8.86 6.71 -17.11
C GLU A 134 8.10 7.62 -16.15
N SER A 135 7.40 7.06 -15.16
CA SER A 135 6.66 7.84 -14.16
C SER A 135 7.60 8.70 -13.30
N PRO A 136 7.12 9.84 -12.78
CA PRO A 136 7.94 10.75 -11.98
C PRO A 136 8.41 10.09 -10.68
N THR A 137 9.64 10.42 -10.27
CA THR A 137 10.18 10.00 -8.96
C THR A 137 9.51 10.79 -7.85
N ILE A 138 9.28 10.13 -6.72
CA ILE A 138 8.69 10.71 -5.51
C ILE A 138 9.64 10.68 -4.32
#